data_AF-A0A2N5KG83-F1
#
_entry.id   AF-A0A2N5KG83-F1
#
_cell.length_a   1.000
_cell.length_b   1.000
_cell.length_c   1.000
_cell.angle_alpha   90.00
_cell.angle_beta   90.00
_cell.angle_gamma   90.00
#
_symmetry.space_group_name_H-M   'P 1'
#
loop_
_entity.id
_entity.type
_entity.pdbx_description
1 polymer ?
#
loop_
_entity_poly.entity_id
_entity_poly.type
_entity_poly.pdbx_seq_one_letter_code
_entity_poly.pdbx_strand_id
1 'polypeptide(L)'
;SYGANESLTCFAPWDHRWHKGLWWSWKYINDVLFWEDHAGDGGEVGESRVVAHEQREAADGCIVVTERLEMRSVQRGTLLLSEDCELRLHPSVPGITGGWALDWRLSSIAETDCLLRATPYPEIAWGGYAGLNFRPTRAMGWGETIVNSAGQTGSAACHGQAARWAAYAGNIDGNEHDSAEAPAQASVAILDHPGNLRHPTDFYAWSVGEDNRGFGFLAASPLMHAPLRLAKGTLLPLRYRVILLDGQPDPAALAQAWAEFAAS
;
A
#
# COMPACT_ATOMS: atom_id res chain seq x y z
N SER A 1 -1.68 18.59 -9.72
CA SER A 1 -0.81 19.42 -8.88
C SER A 1 -1.68 20.17 -7.90
N TYR A 2 -1.60 19.80 -6.62
CA TYR A 2 -1.84 20.75 -5.53
C TYR A 2 -0.60 21.64 -5.41
N GLY A 3 -0.68 22.78 -4.74
CA GLY A 3 0.42 23.75 -4.58
C GLY A 3 1.70 23.24 -3.91
N ALA A 4 1.83 21.93 -3.66
CA ALA A 4 3.06 21.28 -3.25
C ALA A 4 3.54 20.36 -4.39
N ASN A 5 4.71 20.68 -4.97
CA ASN A 5 5.49 19.75 -5.79
C ASN A 5 6.20 18.68 -4.93
N GLU A 6 5.80 18.56 -3.66
CA GLU A 6 6.50 17.77 -2.67
C GLU A 6 5.91 16.36 -2.57
N SER A 7 6.80 15.38 -2.51
CA SER A 7 6.40 13.98 -2.41
C SER A 7 5.87 13.69 -1.00
N LEU A 8 4.78 12.93 -0.90
CA LEU A 8 4.36 12.31 0.37
C LEU A 8 5.03 10.96 0.61
N THR A 9 5.82 10.46 -0.34
CA THR A 9 6.44 9.13 -0.27
C THR A 9 7.94 9.22 -0.09
N CYS A 10 8.53 8.31 0.68
CA CYS A 10 9.99 8.15 0.76
C CYS A 10 10.44 6.94 -0.06
N PHE A 11 11.02 7.20 -1.24
CA PHE A 11 11.60 6.18 -2.11
C PHE A 11 13.02 5.80 -1.68
N ALA A 12 13.29 4.49 -1.61
CA ALA A 12 14.59 3.88 -1.29
C ALA A 12 15.34 4.58 -0.13
N PRO A 13 14.70 4.77 1.04
CA PRO A 13 15.35 5.44 2.16
C PRO A 13 16.56 4.66 2.66
N TRP A 14 17.55 5.36 3.24
CA TRP A 14 18.82 4.78 3.68
C TRP A 14 18.67 3.61 4.69
N ASP A 15 17.59 3.57 5.45
CA ASP A 15 17.29 2.50 6.40
C ASP A 15 16.65 1.27 5.74
N HIS A 16 15.99 1.44 4.59
CA HIS A 16 15.24 0.40 3.89
C HIS A 16 15.21 0.68 2.38
N ARG A 17 16.33 0.46 1.68
CA ARG A 17 16.49 0.78 0.23
C ARG A 17 15.49 0.09 -0.71
N TRP A 18 14.87 -0.98 -0.23
CA TRP A 18 13.85 -1.72 -0.95
C TRP A 18 12.44 -1.11 -0.83
N HIS A 19 12.18 -0.16 0.08
CA HIS A 19 10.88 0.54 0.12
C HIS A 19 10.73 1.49 -1.08
N LYS A 20 9.58 1.46 -1.76
CA LYS A 20 9.37 2.16 -3.05
C LYS A 20 8.34 3.29 -3.01
N GLY A 21 8.04 3.81 -1.83
CA GLY A 21 7.08 4.90 -1.65
C GLY A 21 5.63 4.41 -1.58
N LEU A 22 4.98 4.20 -2.72
CA LEU A 22 3.68 3.52 -2.82
C LEU A 22 3.82 2.33 -3.76
N TRP A 23 3.66 1.09 -3.27
CA TRP A 23 3.89 -0.09 -4.09
C TRP A 23 3.13 -1.32 -3.60
N TRP A 24 2.85 -2.22 -4.54
CA TRP A 24 2.40 -3.58 -4.27
C TRP A 24 3.58 -4.54 -4.19
N SER A 25 3.60 -5.44 -3.20
CA SER A 25 4.56 -6.55 -3.17
C SER A 25 4.10 -7.68 -2.25
N TRP A 26 4.29 -8.92 -2.71
CA TRP A 26 4.30 -10.09 -1.85
C TRP A 26 5.68 -10.23 -1.18
N LYS A 27 5.72 -10.75 0.04
CA LYS A 27 6.99 -11.02 0.72
C LYS A 27 7.67 -12.27 0.14
N TYR A 28 7.02 -13.43 0.26
CA TYR A 28 7.52 -14.70 -0.26
C TYR A 28 6.48 -15.40 -1.14
N ILE A 29 6.95 -16.04 -2.21
CA ILE A 29 6.19 -16.97 -3.06
C ILE A 29 7.02 -18.25 -3.20
N ASN A 30 6.58 -19.37 -2.62
CA ASN A 30 7.36 -20.62 -2.59
C ASN A 30 8.80 -20.42 -2.08
N ASP A 31 8.95 -19.63 -1.02
CA ASP A 31 10.23 -19.27 -0.38
C ASP A 31 11.16 -18.40 -1.23
N VAL A 32 10.71 -17.94 -2.40
CA VAL A 32 11.37 -16.92 -3.21
C VAL A 32 10.97 -15.54 -2.69
N LEU A 33 11.96 -14.69 -2.41
CA LEU A 33 11.77 -13.37 -1.81
C LEU A 33 11.50 -12.29 -2.85
N PHE A 34 10.39 -11.56 -2.73
CA PHE A 34 10.00 -10.47 -3.65
C PHE A 34 10.02 -9.06 -3.00
N TRP A 35 10.46 -8.97 -1.75
CA TRP A 35 10.40 -7.74 -0.96
C TRP A 35 11.73 -6.99 -0.88
N GLU A 36 12.78 -7.64 -0.37
CA GLU A 36 14.13 -7.09 -0.40
C GLU A 36 14.79 -7.32 -1.76
N ASP A 37 15.71 -6.44 -2.12
CA ASP A 37 16.50 -6.48 -3.35
C ASP A 37 17.78 -7.33 -3.22
N HIS A 38 17.89 -8.12 -2.15
CA HIS A 38 19.01 -9.01 -1.89
C HIS A 38 18.51 -10.22 -1.11
N ALA A 39 19.04 -11.39 -1.47
CA ALA A 39 18.98 -12.53 -0.59
C ALA A 39 19.83 -12.19 0.65
N GLY A 40 19.35 -12.53 1.85
CA GLY A 40 20.21 -12.60 3.03
C GLY A 40 21.24 -13.75 2.88
N ASP A 41 21.34 -14.63 3.86
CA ASP A 41 22.28 -15.76 3.84
C ASP A 41 21.85 -16.89 2.88
N GLY A 42 21.94 -16.65 1.57
CA GLY A 42 21.77 -17.69 0.53
C GLY A 42 20.33 -17.99 0.11
N GLY A 43 19.37 -17.11 0.40
CA GLY A 43 17.98 -17.21 -0.06
C GLY A 43 17.80 -17.00 -1.57
N GLU A 44 16.64 -17.38 -2.09
CA GLU A 44 16.26 -17.15 -3.48
C GLU A 44 15.56 -15.80 -3.62
N VAL A 45 15.85 -15.04 -4.69
CA VAL A 45 15.20 -13.75 -4.95
C VAL A 45 14.30 -13.85 -6.18
N GLY A 46 13.19 -13.14 -6.09
CA GLY A 46 12.22 -12.99 -7.14
C GLY A 46 12.41 -11.66 -7.86
N GLU A 47 11.96 -11.63 -9.10
CA GLU A 47 11.84 -10.41 -9.90
C GLU A 47 10.39 -10.28 -10.38
N SER A 48 9.81 -9.10 -10.15
CA SER A 48 8.54 -8.68 -10.76
C SER A 48 8.86 -7.84 -11.99
N ARG A 49 8.55 -8.37 -13.18
CA ARG A 49 8.86 -7.72 -14.46
C ARG A 49 7.58 -7.29 -15.16
N VAL A 50 7.47 -6.00 -15.50
CA VAL A 50 6.45 -5.51 -16.43
C VAL A 50 6.81 -5.96 -17.84
N VAL A 51 5.91 -6.70 -18.49
CA VAL A 51 6.09 -7.26 -19.84
C VAL A 51 5.14 -6.63 -20.87
N ALA A 52 4.10 -5.93 -20.42
CA ALA A 52 3.27 -5.06 -21.24
C ALA A 52 2.81 -3.85 -20.40
N HIS A 53 2.68 -2.70 -21.04
CA HIS A 53 2.26 -1.46 -20.42
C HIS A 53 1.47 -0.62 -21.42
N GLU A 54 0.34 -0.08 -20.99
CA GLU A 54 -0.47 0.85 -21.75
C GLU A 54 -0.98 1.95 -20.82
N GLN A 55 -1.04 3.18 -21.35
CA GLN A 55 -1.67 4.32 -20.68
C GLN A 55 -2.69 4.94 -21.62
N ARG A 56 -3.85 5.31 -21.08
CA ARG A 56 -4.89 6.05 -21.78
C ARG A 56 -5.60 7.02 -20.87
N GLU A 57 -6.14 8.08 -21.46
CA GLU A 57 -7.12 8.94 -20.81
C GLU A 57 -8.52 8.36 -21.07
N ALA A 58 -9.31 8.19 -20.02
CA ALA A 58 -10.69 7.76 -20.11
C ALA A 58 -11.61 8.97 -20.39
N ALA A 59 -12.79 8.71 -20.96
CA ALA A 59 -13.74 9.76 -21.35
C ALA A 59 -14.22 10.64 -20.17
N ASP A 60 -14.08 10.16 -18.93
CA ASP A 60 -14.40 10.88 -17.69
C ASP A 60 -13.20 11.63 -17.09
N GLY A 61 -12.11 11.80 -17.84
CA GLY A 61 -10.90 12.52 -17.42
C GLY A 61 -10.00 11.74 -16.46
N CYS A 62 -10.32 10.47 -16.17
CA CYS A 62 -9.43 9.60 -15.42
C CYS A 62 -8.24 9.16 -16.28
N ILE A 63 -7.05 9.02 -15.69
CA ILE A 63 -5.92 8.34 -16.33
C ILE A 63 -5.97 6.88 -15.94
N VAL A 64 -5.90 5.98 -16.94
CA VAL A 64 -5.83 4.54 -16.73
C VAL A 64 -4.48 4.04 -17.24
N VAL A 65 -3.77 3.33 -16.37
CA VAL A 65 -2.56 2.58 -16.71
C VAL A 65 -2.86 1.11 -16.51
N THR A 66 -2.56 0.29 -17.51
CA THR A 66 -2.67 -1.17 -17.40
C THR A 66 -1.32 -1.81 -17.65
N GLU A 67 -0.96 -2.77 -16.80
CA GLU A 67 0.30 -3.49 -16.87
C GLU A 67 0.08 -4.99 -16.80
N ARG A 68 0.88 -5.74 -17.56
CA ARG A 68 1.07 -7.18 -17.37
C ARG A 68 2.40 -7.40 -16.67
N LEU A 69 2.39 -8.08 -15.54
CA LEU A 69 3.57 -8.43 -14.78
C LEU A 69 3.81 -9.94 -14.75
N GLU A 70 5.07 -10.33 -14.74
CA GLU A 70 5.54 -11.69 -14.47
C GLU A 70 6.38 -11.68 -13.20
N MET A 71 6.02 -12.53 -12.23
CA MET A 71 6.78 -12.74 -11.00
C MET A 71 7.56 -14.05 -11.12
N ARG A 72 8.88 -13.94 -11.28
CA ARG A 72 9.76 -15.08 -11.54
C ARG A 72 10.79 -15.25 -10.44
N SER A 73 11.19 -16.49 -10.20
CA SER A 73 12.46 -16.76 -9.54
C SER A 73 13.61 -16.32 -10.45
N VAL A 74 14.56 -15.53 -9.90
CA VAL A 74 15.76 -15.14 -10.64
C VAL A 74 16.68 -16.33 -10.85
N GLN A 75 16.89 -17.14 -9.81
CA GLN A 75 17.83 -18.26 -9.85
C GLN A 75 17.33 -19.42 -10.71
N ARG A 76 16.03 -19.73 -10.68
CA ARG A 76 15.43 -20.88 -11.40
C ARG A 76 14.77 -20.48 -12.72
N GLY A 77 14.52 -19.19 -12.95
CA GLY A 77 13.73 -18.70 -14.09
C GLY A 77 12.24 -19.11 -14.07
N THR A 78 11.79 -19.76 -12.99
CA THR A 78 10.44 -20.31 -12.86
C THR A 78 9.43 -19.17 -12.72
N LEU A 79 8.41 -19.15 -13.57
CA LEU A 79 7.27 -18.24 -13.43
C LEU A 79 6.36 -18.73 -12.31
N LEU A 80 6.14 -17.87 -11.31
CA LEU A 80 5.36 -18.20 -10.13
C LEU A 80 3.95 -17.62 -10.23
N LEU A 81 3.86 -16.32 -10.49
CA LEU A 81 2.60 -15.62 -10.75
C LEU A 81 2.71 -14.82 -12.05
N SER A 82 1.60 -14.70 -12.74
CA SER A 82 1.39 -13.66 -13.75
C SER A 82 0.27 -12.74 -13.27
N GLU A 83 0.38 -11.43 -13.50
CA GLU A 83 -0.55 -10.46 -12.93
C GLU A 83 -0.98 -9.41 -13.95
N ASP A 84 -2.29 -9.18 -14.04
CA ASP A 84 -2.83 -7.99 -14.69
C ASP A 84 -3.09 -6.92 -13.63
N CYS A 85 -2.50 -5.75 -13.80
CA CYS A 85 -2.64 -4.60 -12.92
C CYS A 85 -3.33 -3.47 -13.68
N GLU A 86 -4.40 -2.91 -13.11
CA GLU A 86 -5.02 -1.67 -13.59
C GLU A 86 -4.91 -0.62 -12.48
N LEU A 87 -4.29 0.50 -12.82
CA LEU A 87 -4.21 1.71 -12.03
C LEU A 87 -5.14 2.75 -12.65
N ARG A 88 -6.11 3.25 -11.89
CA ARG A 88 -7.02 4.32 -12.34
C ARG A 88 -6.92 5.52 -11.42
N LEU A 89 -6.39 6.61 -11.96
CA LEU A 89 -6.29 7.90 -11.27
C LEU A 89 -7.59 8.70 -11.46
N HIS A 90 -8.26 9.00 -10.35
CA HIS A 90 -9.40 9.88 -10.25
C HIS A 90 -8.93 11.25 -9.80
N PRO A 91 -9.11 12.32 -10.59
CA PRO A 91 -8.59 13.65 -10.26
C PRO A 91 -9.35 14.35 -9.12
N SER A 92 -10.45 13.76 -8.65
CA SER A 92 -11.25 14.25 -7.53
C SER A 92 -11.91 13.09 -6.80
N VAL A 93 -12.24 13.29 -5.53
CA VAL A 93 -13.03 12.35 -4.73
C VAL A 93 -14.27 13.07 -4.17
N PRO A 94 -15.49 12.56 -4.39
CA PRO A 94 -16.70 13.15 -3.81
C PRO A 94 -16.58 13.30 -2.29
N GLY A 95 -16.94 14.48 -1.78
CA GLY A 95 -16.87 14.77 -0.34
C GLY A 95 -15.47 15.10 0.20
N ILE A 96 -14.41 15.03 -0.61
CA ILE A 96 -13.04 15.37 -0.20
C ILE A 96 -12.52 16.48 -1.12
N THR A 97 -12.60 17.72 -0.64
CA THR A 97 -12.11 18.88 -1.37
C THR A 97 -10.61 18.76 -1.64
N GLY A 98 -10.24 18.82 -2.92
CA GLY A 98 -8.84 18.80 -3.33
C GLY A 98 -8.12 17.46 -3.24
N GLY A 99 -8.81 16.42 -2.75
CA GLY A 99 -8.29 15.07 -2.76
C GLY A 99 -8.38 14.44 -4.14
N TRP A 100 -7.50 13.48 -4.40
CA TRP A 100 -7.55 12.61 -5.58
C TRP A 100 -7.44 11.15 -5.11
N ALA A 101 -7.85 10.22 -5.97
CA ALA A 101 -7.79 8.80 -5.66
C ALA A 101 -7.06 8.00 -6.74
N LEU A 102 -6.40 6.92 -6.33
CA LEU A 102 -5.84 5.91 -7.21
C LEU A 102 -6.50 4.57 -6.88
N ASP A 103 -7.29 4.06 -7.81
CA ASP A 103 -7.74 2.67 -7.74
C ASP A 103 -6.62 1.75 -8.22
N TRP A 104 -6.41 0.68 -7.48
CA TRP A 104 -5.42 -0.34 -7.76
C TRP A 104 -6.14 -1.69 -7.84
N ARG A 105 -6.27 -2.23 -9.05
CA ARG A 105 -6.88 -3.54 -9.31
C ARG A 105 -5.82 -4.51 -9.77
N LEU A 106 -5.77 -5.67 -9.13
CA LEU A 106 -4.80 -6.72 -9.37
C LEU A 106 -5.54 -8.00 -9.67
N SER A 107 -5.06 -8.76 -10.64
CA SER A 107 -5.57 -10.08 -11.00
C SER A 107 -4.38 -11.01 -11.23
N SER A 108 -3.90 -11.63 -10.14
CA SER A 108 -2.76 -12.56 -10.18
C SER A 108 -3.24 -13.99 -10.45
N ILE A 109 -2.61 -14.70 -11.38
CA ILE A 109 -2.84 -16.12 -11.66
C ILE A 109 -1.62 -16.90 -11.19
N ALA A 110 -1.86 -17.98 -10.44
CA ALA A 110 -0.80 -18.89 -10.03
C ALA A 110 -0.36 -19.79 -11.20
N GLU A 111 0.89 -19.67 -11.66
CA GLU A 111 1.42 -20.45 -12.80
C GLU A 111 1.97 -21.82 -12.37
N THR A 112 2.14 -21.97 -11.06
CA THR A 112 2.42 -23.22 -10.35
C THR A 112 1.63 -23.22 -9.04
N ASP A 113 1.69 -24.32 -8.27
CA ASP A 113 1.17 -24.29 -6.90
C ASP A 113 2.03 -23.31 -6.07
N CYS A 114 1.38 -22.30 -5.50
CA CYS A 114 2.03 -21.20 -4.79
C CYS A 114 1.63 -21.17 -3.33
N LEU A 115 2.62 -21.04 -2.45
CA LEU A 115 2.47 -20.68 -1.05
C LEU A 115 2.98 -19.24 -0.85
N LEU A 116 2.05 -18.32 -0.65
CA LEU A 116 2.34 -16.93 -0.31
C LEU A 116 2.49 -16.78 1.21
N ARG A 117 3.59 -16.17 1.66
CA ARG A 117 3.86 -15.94 3.09
C ARG A 117 4.39 -14.54 3.33
N ALA A 118 4.06 -13.98 4.49
CA ALA A 118 4.75 -12.85 5.10
C ALA A 118 5.68 -13.34 6.22
N THR A 119 6.49 -12.43 6.77
CA THR A 119 7.14 -12.66 8.06
C THR A 119 6.05 -12.95 9.12
N PRO A 120 6.16 -13.99 9.97
CA PRO A 120 5.10 -14.35 10.92
C PRO A 120 4.74 -13.22 11.89
N TYR A 121 3.45 -13.00 12.12
CA TYR A 121 2.90 -12.13 13.15
C TYR A 121 1.83 -12.92 13.92
N PRO A 122 1.73 -12.79 15.27
CA PRO A 122 2.43 -11.86 16.14
C PRO A 122 3.77 -12.35 16.71
N GLU A 123 4.29 -13.50 16.26
CA GLU A 123 5.56 -14.06 16.78
C GLU A 123 6.74 -13.10 16.57
N ILE A 124 6.72 -12.37 15.46
CA ILE A 124 7.62 -11.25 15.18
C ILE A 124 6.76 -9.99 15.15
N ALA A 125 7.00 -9.07 16.08
CA ALA A 125 6.17 -7.88 16.27
C ALA A 125 6.08 -7.00 15.01
N TRP A 126 7.15 -6.92 14.22
CA TRP A 126 7.21 -6.19 12.94
C TRP A 126 6.84 -7.06 11.72
N GLY A 127 6.27 -8.26 11.93
CA GLY A 127 5.86 -9.18 10.88
C GLY A 127 4.54 -8.80 10.20
N GLY A 128 4.09 -9.65 9.29
CA GLY A 128 2.77 -9.60 8.69
C GLY A 128 2.64 -8.75 7.43
N TYR A 129 3.66 -7.98 7.05
CA TYR A 129 3.63 -7.10 5.86
C TYR A 129 3.76 -7.88 4.54
N ALA A 130 2.74 -7.79 3.69
CA ALA A 130 2.72 -8.17 2.28
C ALA A 130 1.40 -7.69 1.66
N GLY A 131 1.46 -6.82 0.66
CA GLY A 131 0.28 -6.22 0.04
C GLY A 131 0.54 -4.84 -0.53
N LEU A 132 -0.39 -3.90 -0.32
CA LEU A 132 -0.30 -2.52 -0.80
C LEU A 132 0.32 -1.64 0.29
N ASN A 133 1.47 -1.07 0.00
CA ASN A 133 2.33 -0.43 0.99
C ASN A 133 2.50 1.06 0.71
N PHE A 134 2.43 1.86 1.78
CA PHE A 134 2.74 3.27 1.80
C PHE A 134 3.87 3.55 2.80
N ARG A 135 4.95 4.10 2.26
CA ARG A 135 6.10 4.61 3.00
C ARG A 135 6.09 6.14 2.96
N PRO A 136 5.57 6.81 4.00
CA PRO A 136 5.53 8.27 4.07
C PRO A 136 6.94 8.90 4.08
N THR A 137 7.02 10.20 3.79
CA THR A 137 8.23 10.99 4.05
C THR A 137 8.54 11.05 5.54
N ARG A 138 9.79 11.37 5.89
CA ARG A 138 10.21 11.50 7.29
C ARG A 138 9.51 12.66 8.00
N ALA A 139 9.18 13.73 7.27
CA ALA A 139 8.42 14.87 7.80
C ALA A 139 7.07 14.40 8.36
N MET A 140 6.39 13.48 7.69
CA MET A 140 5.11 12.95 8.16
C MET A 140 5.22 12.07 9.40
N GLY A 141 6.44 11.67 9.82
CA GLY A 141 6.67 11.08 11.14
C GLY A 141 6.46 12.08 12.28
N TRP A 142 6.54 13.38 11.99
CA TRP A 142 6.18 14.46 12.90
C TRP A 142 4.69 14.78 12.75
N GLY A 143 3.99 14.92 13.88
CA GLY A 143 2.54 15.09 13.86
C GLY A 143 1.78 13.87 13.32
N GLU A 144 2.37 12.67 13.44
CA GLU A 144 1.78 11.43 12.94
C GLU A 144 0.42 11.13 13.58
N THR A 145 -0.55 10.84 12.72
CA THR A 145 -1.83 10.26 13.12
C THR A 145 -2.16 9.08 12.22
N ILE A 146 -2.25 7.89 12.80
CA ILE A 146 -2.86 6.73 12.13
C ILE A 146 -4.26 6.48 12.71
N VAL A 147 -5.28 6.42 11.86
CA VAL A 147 -6.65 6.07 12.26
C VAL A 147 -7.23 5.03 11.31
N ASN A 148 -8.22 4.26 11.78
CA ASN A 148 -8.90 3.29 10.93
C ASN A 148 -10.42 3.29 11.09
N SER A 149 -11.09 2.59 10.17
CA SER A 149 -12.56 2.48 10.13
C SER A 149 -13.20 1.75 11.32
N ALA A 150 -12.39 1.10 12.18
CA ALA A 150 -12.84 0.46 13.41
C ALA A 150 -12.80 1.42 14.61
N GLY A 151 -12.38 2.67 14.42
CA GLY A 151 -12.28 3.68 15.46
C GLY A 151 -11.00 3.58 16.30
N GLN A 152 -9.99 2.84 15.83
CA GLN A 152 -8.68 2.75 16.49
C GLN A 152 -7.80 3.92 16.03
N THR A 153 -6.95 4.39 16.95
CA THR A 153 -6.02 5.52 16.73
C THR A 153 -4.63 5.16 17.23
N GLY A 154 -3.62 5.52 16.45
CA GLY A 154 -2.20 5.29 16.70
C GLY A 154 -1.71 3.96 16.14
N SER A 155 -0.42 3.93 15.77
CA SER A 155 0.23 2.76 15.18
C SER A 155 -0.02 1.47 15.97
N ALA A 156 0.16 1.48 17.29
CA ALA A 156 0.00 0.29 18.13
C ALA A 156 -1.43 -0.27 18.14
N ALA A 157 -2.44 0.60 18.14
CA ALA A 157 -3.84 0.17 18.17
C ALA A 157 -4.33 -0.29 16.79
N CYS A 158 -3.74 0.19 15.71
CA CYS A 158 -4.11 -0.16 14.33
C CYS A 158 -3.32 -1.35 13.79
N HIS A 159 -2.15 -1.67 14.35
CA HIS A 159 -1.27 -2.72 13.83
C HIS A 159 -1.89 -4.11 13.93
N GLY A 160 -1.95 -4.80 12.80
CA GLY A 160 -2.52 -6.13 12.67
C GLY A 160 -4.03 -6.20 12.89
N GLN A 161 -4.74 -5.06 12.78
CA GLN A 161 -6.18 -5.00 12.96
C GLN A 161 -6.89 -4.92 11.62
N ALA A 162 -7.98 -5.67 11.50
CA ALA A 162 -8.88 -5.64 10.36
C ALA A 162 -9.64 -4.32 10.29
N ALA A 163 -9.61 -3.65 9.14
CA ALA A 163 -10.34 -2.41 8.90
C ALA A 163 -10.75 -2.28 7.43
N ARG A 164 -11.87 -1.60 7.16
CA ARG A 164 -12.31 -1.26 5.79
C ARG A 164 -11.42 -0.22 5.13
N TRP A 165 -10.82 0.65 5.95
CA TRP A 165 -9.80 1.60 5.55
C TRP A 165 -8.93 1.98 6.75
N ALA A 166 -7.71 2.40 6.46
CA ALA A 166 -6.82 3.07 7.41
C ALA A 166 -6.18 4.28 6.73
N ALA A 167 -5.90 5.32 7.50
CA ALA A 167 -5.26 6.55 7.03
C ALA A 167 -4.03 6.87 7.88
N TYR A 168 -2.98 7.34 7.21
CA TYR A 168 -1.77 7.88 7.83
C TYR A 168 -1.71 9.37 7.49
N ALA A 169 -1.58 10.22 8.51
CA ALA A 169 -1.41 11.65 8.39
C ALA A 169 -0.10 12.10 9.05
N GLY A 170 0.41 13.25 8.63
CA GLY A 170 1.53 13.89 9.29
C GLY A 170 1.92 15.20 8.63
N ASN A 171 2.98 15.82 9.16
CA ASN A 171 3.52 17.06 8.64
C ASN A 171 4.13 16.87 7.24
N ILE A 172 4.07 17.90 6.41
CA ILE A 172 4.67 17.91 5.08
C ILE A 172 5.58 19.12 4.91
N ASP A 173 6.70 18.90 4.22
CA ASP A 173 7.61 19.98 3.83
C ASP A 173 7.10 20.68 2.56
N GLY A 174 7.59 21.91 2.30
CA GLY A 174 7.53 22.59 1.00
C GLY A 174 6.14 22.98 0.46
N ASN A 175 5.14 23.16 1.31
CA ASN A 175 3.80 23.64 0.91
C ASN A 175 3.64 25.18 0.96
N GLU A 176 4.72 25.94 0.76
CA GLU A 176 4.77 27.41 0.95
C GLU A 176 4.31 27.90 2.34
N HIS A 177 4.09 26.96 3.27
CA HIS A 177 3.67 27.21 4.63
C HIS A 177 4.90 27.28 5.54
N ASP A 178 5.23 28.48 6.00
CA ASP A 178 6.37 28.73 6.88
C ASP A 178 5.91 28.97 8.32
N SER A 179 5.57 27.88 9.02
CA SER A 179 5.24 27.91 10.46
C SER A 179 5.65 26.61 11.14
N ALA A 180 6.61 26.69 12.06
CA ALA A 180 7.02 25.54 12.87
C ALA A 180 5.96 25.14 13.91
N GLU A 181 5.10 26.08 14.33
CA GLU A 181 4.03 25.84 15.33
C GLU A 181 2.77 25.24 14.70
N ALA A 182 2.58 25.44 13.40
CA ALA A 182 1.45 24.94 12.63
C ALA A 182 1.94 24.52 11.25
N PRO A 183 2.68 23.41 11.13
CA PRO A 183 3.16 22.93 9.83
C PRO A 183 1.99 22.51 8.94
N ALA A 184 2.17 22.57 7.63
CA ALA A 184 1.24 21.94 6.70
C ALA A 184 1.15 20.43 6.97
N GLN A 185 -0.02 19.85 6.72
CA GLN A 185 -0.26 18.42 6.91
C GLN A 185 -0.96 17.84 5.69
N ALA A 186 -0.75 16.55 5.47
CA ALA A 186 -1.51 15.77 4.50
C ALA A 186 -1.76 14.36 5.04
N SER A 187 -2.66 13.65 4.40
CA SER A 187 -2.91 12.25 4.71
C SER A 187 -3.08 11.39 3.47
N VAL A 188 -2.74 10.11 3.64
CA VAL A 188 -2.96 9.06 2.66
C VAL A 188 -3.79 7.98 3.32
N ALA A 189 -4.94 7.67 2.72
CA ALA A 189 -5.81 6.57 3.14
C ALA A 189 -5.73 5.42 2.14
N ILE A 190 -5.74 4.18 2.66
CA ILE A 190 -5.86 2.95 1.88
C ILE A 190 -7.20 2.32 2.24
N LEU A 191 -8.03 2.07 1.24
CA LEU A 191 -9.36 1.47 1.33
C LEU A 191 -9.31 0.05 0.78
N ASP A 192 -9.91 -0.88 1.50
CA ASP A 192 -10.03 -2.28 1.16
C ASP A 192 -11.43 -2.59 0.58
N HIS A 193 -11.48 -3.23 -0.58
CA HIS A 193 -12.74 -3.54 -1.26
C HIS A 193 -13.39 -4.81 -0.65
N PRO A 194 -14.73 -4.87 -0.49
CA PRO A 194 -15.43 -6.05 0.04
C PRO A 194 -15.26 -7.34 -0.76
N GLY A 195 -14.86 -7.21 -2.03
CA GLY A 195 -14.53 -8.34 -2.90
C GLY A 195 -13.15 -8.95 -2.67
N ASN A 196 -12.31 -8.37 -1.82
CA ASN A 196 -10.99 -8.91 -1.52
C ASN A 196 -11.07 -10.13 -0.62
N LEU A 197 -10.09 -11.02 -0.77
CA LEU A 197 -9.89 -12.11 0.18
C LEU A 197 -9.68 -11.52 1.59
N ARG A 198 -10.23 -12.16 2.62
CA ARG A 198 -10.12 -11.72 4.02
C ARG A 198 -10.57 -10.26 4.25
N HIS A 199 -11.56 -9.78 3.49
CA HIS A 199 -12.18 -8.49 3.80
C HIS A 199 -12.91 -8.50 5.17
N PRO A 200 -12.80 -7.41 5.97
CA PRO A 200 -11.84 -6.32 5.83
C PRO A 200 -10.41 -6.81 6.10
N THR A 201 -9.48 -6.42 5.24
CA THR A 201 -8.06 -6.81 5.37
C THR A 201 -7.45 -6.25 6.65
N ASP A 202 -6.43 -6.95 7.16
CA ASP A 202 -5.61 -6.48 8.26
C ASP A 202 -4.63 -5.40 7.79
N PHE A 203 -4.44 -4.37 8.62
CA PHE A 203 -3.49 -3.30 8.33
C PHE A 203 -2.17 -3.47 9.07
N TYR A 204 -1.07 -3.41 8.34
CA TYR A 204 0.25 -3.21 8.91
C TYR A 204 0.45 -1.71 9.16
N ALA A 205 0.42 -1.29 10.42
CA ALA A 205 0.66 0.10 10.83
C ALA A 205 1.90 0.15 11.72
N TRP A 206 2.98 0.77 11.25
CA TRP A 206 4.23 0.82 11.99
C TRP A 206 4.86 2.20 11.92
N SER A 207 4.92 2.86 13.07
CA SER A 207 5.53 4.17 13.24
C SER A 207 6.49 4.10 14.43
N VAL A 208 7.71 4.61 14.24
CA VAL A 208 8.63 4.89 15.35
C VAL A 208 8.98 6.37 15.21
N GLY A 209 8.27 7.19 16.00
CA GLY A 209 8.10 8.64 15.83
C GLY A 209 9.36 9.51 15.91
N GLU A 210 9.25 10.70 16.53
CA GLU A 210 10.28 11.76 16.52
C GLU A 210 11.65 11.28 17.01
N ASP A 211 11.67 10.40 18.01
CA ASP A 211 12.90 9.86 18.62
C ASP A 211 13.67 8.86 17.74
N ASN A 212 13.08 8.37 16.64
CA ASN A 212 13.67 7.31 15.83
C ASN A 212 13.61 7.54 14.31
N ARG A 213 14.06 8.74 13.90
CA ARG A 213 14.42 9.08 12.51
C ARG A 213 13.24 9.16 11.53
N GLY A 214 12.01 9.32 12.04
CA GLY A 214 10.80 9.55 11.24
C GLY A 214 10.39 8.36 10.38
N PHE A 215 10.45 7.14 10.91
CA PHE A 215 9.96 5.96 10.20
C PHE A 215 8.44 5.88 10.39
N GLY A 216 7.70 5.92 9.28
CA GLY A 216 6.27 5.58 9.21
C GLY A 216 6.01 4.52 8.14
N PHE A 217 4.94 3.75 8.30
CA PHE A 217 4.51 2.72 7.36
C PHE A 217 3.03 2.40 7.55
N LEU A 218 2.29 2.34 6.46
CA LEU A 218 0.92 1.84 6.43
C LEU A 218 0.76 0.86 5.26
N ALA A 219 0.14 -0.29 5.50
CA ALA A 219 -0.12 -1.27 4.44
C ALA A 219 -1.44 -2.01 4.63
N ALA A 220 -2.19 -2.21 3.54
CA ALA A 220 -3.22 -3.24 3.49
C ALA A 220 -2.54 -4.59 3.28
N SER A 221 -2.65 -5.49 4.26
CA SER A 221 -1.79 -6.66 4.39
C SER A 221 -2.58 -7.96 4.53
N PRO A 222 -3.12 -8.51 3.43
CA PRO A 222 -3.99 -9.69 3.47
C PRO A 222 -3.32 -10.96 4.02
N LEU A 223 -1.98 -10.98 4.17
CA LEU A 223 -1.23 -12.11 4.75
C LEU A 223 -0.80 -11.89 6.21
N MET A 224 -1.32 -10.86 6.88
CA MET A 224 -0.91 -10.48 8.25
C MET A 224 -0.86 -11.67 9.21
N HIS A 225 -1.97 -12.40 9.34
CA HIS A 225 -2.09 -13.48 10.33
C HIS A 225 -1.96 -14.89 9.75
N ALA A 226 -1.93 -15.05 8.42
CA ALA A 226 -1.92 -16.38 7.81
C ALA A 226 -1.34 -16.40 6.38
N PRO A 227 -0.61 -17.45 6.00
CA PRO A 227 -0.20 -17.66 4.62
C PRO A 227 -1.41 -17.93 3.71
N LEU A 228 -1.22 -17.84 2.40
CA LEU A 228 -2.23 -18.17 1.39
C LEU A 228 -1.69 -19.24 0.43
N ARG A 229 -2.46 -20.29 0.20
CA ARG A 229 -2.17 -21.31 -0.80
C ARG A 229 -3.02 -21.07 -2.04
N LEU A 230 -2.38 -21.07 -3.20
CA LEU A 230 -3.02 -20.98 -4.50
C LEU A 230 -2.62 -22.23 -5.29
N ALA A 231 -3.60 -23.02 -5.75
CA ALA A 231 -3.32 -24.08 -6.70
C ALA A 231 -3.00 -23.46 -8.07
N LYS A 232 -2.21 -24.15 -8.90
CA LYS A 232 -1.97 -23.71 -10.28
C LYS A 232 -3.30 -23.39 -11.00
N GLY A 233 -3.34 -22.26 -11.69
CA GLY A 233 -4.50 -21.73 -12.41
C GLY A 233 -5.48 -20.95 -11.53
N THR A 234 -5.26 -20.85 -10.21
CA THR A 234 -6.11 -20.04 -9.33
C THR A 234 -5.92 -18.57 -9.66
N LEU A 235 -7.04 -17.88 -9.93
CA LEU A 235 -7.10 -16.42 -10.05
C LEU A 235 -7.31 -15.80 -8.66
N LEU A 236 -6.49 -14.81 -8.32
CA LEU A 236 -6.60 -14.01 -7.13
C LEU A 236 -6.86 -12.54 -7.50
N PRO A 237 -8.13 -12.07 -7.44
CA PRO A 237 -8.45 -10.67 -7.62
C PRO A 237 -8.28 -9.89 -6.32
N LEU A 238 -7.66 -8.71 -6.39
CA LEU A 238 -7.56 -7.75 -5.30
C LEU A 238 -7.83 -6.33 -5.81
N ARG A 239 -8.47 -5.51 -4.98
CA ARG A 239 -8.87 -4.14 -5.31
C ARG A 239 -8.67 -3.24 -4.10
N TYR A 240 -7.93 -2.16 -4.29
CA TYR A 240 -7.72 -1.14 -3.28
C TYR A 240 -7.96 0.23 -3.87
N ARG A 241 -8.27 1.20 -3.01
CA ARG A 241 -8.26 2.62 -3.38
C ARG A 241 -7.32 3.36 -2.44
N VAL A 242 -6.41 4.13 -2.99
CA VAL A 242 -5.58 5.08 -2.25
C VAL A 242 -6.21 6.46 -2.41
N ILE A 243 -6.40 7.19 -1.33
CA ILE A 243 -6.90 8.57 -1.35
C ILE A 243 -5.84 9.48 -0.76
N LEU A 244 -5.49 10.54 -1.48
CA LEU A 244 -4.71 11.65 -0.93
C LEU A 244 -5.67 12.72 -0.44
N LEU A 245 -5.45 13.21 0.79
CA LEU A 245 -6.23 14.29 1.39
C LEU A 245 -5.30 15.42 1.83
N ASP A 246 -5.81 16.65 1.70
CA ASP A 246 -5.18 17.84 2.26
C ASP A 246 -5.53 17.93 3.76
N GLY A 247 -4.52 17.96 4.62
CA GLY A 247 -4.69 17.94 6.07
C GLY A 247 -4.98 16.57 6.69
N GLN A 248 -5.59 16.62 7.88
CA GLN A 248 -5.95 15.46 8.69
C GLN A 248 -7.10 14.65 8.07
N PRO A 249 -7.14 13.33 8.28
CA PRO A 249 -8.19 12.49 7.75
C PRO A 249 -9.52 12.79 8.44
N ASP A 250 -10.58 12.94 7.65
CA ASP A 250 -11.97 12.97 8.13
C ASP A 250 -12.58 11.54 8.05
N PRO A 251 -12.81 10.86 9.17
CA PRO A 251 -13.39 9.52 9.18
C PRO A 251 -14.77 9.42 8.50
N ALA A 252 -15.59 10.47 8.53
CA ALA A 252 -16.90 10.47 7.91
C ALA A 252 -16.78 10.54 6.37
N ALA A 253 -15.91 11.42 5.87
CA ALA A 253 -15.61 11.52 4.45
C ALA A 253 -14.96 10.23 3.92
N LEU A 254 -14.02 9.62 4.67
CA LEU A 254 -13.42 8.34 4.30
C LEU A 254 -14.42 7.18 4.34
N ALA A 255 -15.37 7.18 5.28
CA ALA A 255 -16.45 6.19 5.31
C ALA A 255 -17.37 6.31 4.09
N GLN A 256 -17.69 7.53 3.66
CA GLN A 256 -18.46 7.77 2.44
C GLN A 256 -17.67 7.31 1.20
N ALA A 257 -16.41 7.73 1.07
CA ALA A 257 -15.56 7.33 -0.06
C ALA A 257 -15.38 5.80 -0.14
N TRP A 258 -15.30 5.12 1.01
CA TRP A 258 -15.31 3.66 1.07
C TRP A 258 -16.63 3.06 0.61
N ALA A 259 -17.78 3.60 1.03
CA ALA A 259 -19.09 3.09 0.61
C ALA A 259 -19.28 3.21 -0.91
N GLU A 260 -18.82 4.31 -1.51
CA GLU A 260 -18.82 4.50 -2.96
C GLU A 260 -17.88 3.51 -3.67
N PHE A 261 -16.66 3.34 -3.17
CA PHE A 261 -15.70 2.37 -3.71
C PHE A 261 -16.19 0.92 -3.59
N ALA A 262 -16.80 0.56 -2.47
CA ALA A 262 -17.34 -0.76 -2.19
C ALA A 262 -18.49 -1.17 -3.12
N ALA A 263 -19.14 -0.20 -3.77
CA ALA A 263 -20.21 -0.41 -4.73
C ALA A 263 -19.74 -0.51 -6.20
N SER A 264 -18.42 -0.44 -6.45
CA SER A 264 -17.82 -0.32 -7.80
C SER A 264 -17.26 -1.59 -8.46
#